data_AF-A0A2T3ZRI8-F1
#
_entry.id   AF-A0A2T3ZRI8-F1
#
_cell.length_a   1.000
_cell.length_b   1.000
_cell.length_c   1.000
_cell.angle_alpha   90.00
_cell.angle_beta   90.00
_cell.angle_gamma   90.00
#
_symmetry.space_group_name_H-M   'P 1'
#
loop_
_entity.id
_entity.type
_entity.pdbx_description
1 polymer ?
#
loop_
_entity_poly.entity_id
_entity_poly.type
_entity_poly.pdbx_seq_one_letter_code
_entity_poly.pdbx_strand_id
1 'polypeptide(L)' 'NIKINRLSNKLDFKKLRPYKVTKKIRPINYKINLLLALGKQRRTIYPNFYILLLEKALVDKKIGKVI' A
#
# COMPACT_ATOMS: atom_id res chain seq x y z
N ASN A 1 4.55 10.86 -11.19
CA ASN A 1 3.96 10.45 -12.48
C ASN A 1 4.69 9.19 -12.94
N ILE A 2 4.17 7.99 -12.60
CA ILE A 2 4.82 6.72 -12.99
C ILE A 2 4.24 6.34 -14.35
N LYS A 3 5.00 6.58 -15.42
CA LYS A 3 4.61 6.15 -16.77
C LYS A 3 4.85 4.64 -16.89
N ILE A 4 3.78 3.87 -16.85
CA ILE A 4 3.78 2.45 -17.23
C ILE A 4 3.23 2.41 -18.65
N ASN A 5 4.02 1.95 -19.62
CA ASN A 5 3.55 1.68 -20.99
C ASN A 5 2.49 0.59 -20.91
N ARG A 6 1.21 0.97 -20.85
CA ARG A 6 0.10 0.07 -20.67
C ARG A 6 -0.92 0.36 -21.78
N LEU A 7 -1.26 -0.66 -22.56
CA LEU A 7 -2.17 -0.60 -23.72
C LEU A 7 -3.65 -0.34 -23.37
N SER A 8 -3.98 -0.24 -22.08
CA SER A 8 -5.34 -0.05 -21.58
C SER A 8 -5.38 1.03 -20.50
N ASN A 9 -6.27 2.00 -20.68
CA ASN A 9 -6.57 3.06 -19.72
C ASN A 9 -7.33 2.55 -18.48
N LYS A 10 -7.66 1.26 -18.41
CA LYS A 10 -8.32 0.67 -17.25
C LYS A 10 -7.28 0.48 -16.15
N LEU A 11 -7.42 1.21 -15.05
CA LEU A 11 -6.68 0.97 -13.80
C LEU A 11 -7.01 -0.45 -13.31
N ASP A 12 -6.06 -1.39 -13.42
CA ASP A 12 -6.16 -2.63 -12.64
C ASP A 12 -5.92 -2.29 -11.19
N PHE A 13 -7.00 -2.09 -10.45
CA PHE A 13 -6.95 -2.04 -9.01
C PHE A 13 -6.68 -3.44 -8.48
N LYS A 14 -5.40 -3.85 -8.47
CA LYS A 14 -4.97 -5.05 -7.76
C LYS A 14 -4.91 -4.71 -6.28
N LYS A 15 -5.75 -5.34 -5.45
CA LYS A 15 -5.63 -5.24 -3.99
C LYS A 15 -4.23 -5.70 -3.59
N LEU A 16 -3.47 -4.81 -2.96
CA LEU A 16 -2.16 -5.13 -2.41
C LEU A 16 -2.34 -5.98 -1.15
N ARG A 17 -1.33 -6.78 -0.81
CA ARG A 17 -1.32 -7.45 0.51
C ARG A 17 -1.38 -6.38 1.61
N PRO A 18 -1.96 -6.72 2.77
CA PRO A 18 -2.01 -5.80 3.90
C PRO A 18 -0.62 -5.27 4.28
N TYR A 19 -0.58 -3.99 4.60
CA TYR A 19 0.64 -3.26 4.92
C TYR A 19 0.49 -2.57 6.28
N LYS A 20 1.62 -2.29 6.91
CA LYS A 20 1.65 -1.55 8.17
C LYS A 20 1.71 -0.05 7.88
N VAL A 21 0.85 0.71 8.55
CA VAL A 21 1.00 2.17 8.64
C VAL A 21 2.23 2.46 9.50
N THR A 22 3.15 3.28 8.99
CA THR A 22 4.38 3.65 9.71
C THR A 22 4.24 4.99 10.41
N LYS A 23 3.52 5.94 9.81
CA LYS A 23 3.32 7.27 10.38
C LYS A 23 2.02 7.89 9.92
N LYS A 24 1.29 8.54 10.82
CA LYS A 24 0.21 9.47 10.45
C LYS A 24 0.83 10.84 10.20
N ILE A 25 0.75 11.35 8.97
CA ILE A 25 1.36 12.63 8.58
C ILE A 25 0.39 13.78 8.80
N ARG A 26 -0.88 13.57 8.46
CA ARG A 26 -2.00 14.50 8.68
C ARG A 26 -3.23 13.70 9.12
N PRO A 27 -4.34 14.33 9.56
CA PRO A 27 -5.57 13.62 9.93
C PRO A 27 -6.01 12.54 8.93
N ILE A 28 -5.78 12.81 7.65
CA ILE A 28 -6.24 12.02 6.49
C ILE A 28 -5.11 11.39 5.67
N ASN A 29 -3.84 11.67 5.97
CA ASN A 29 -2.69 11.19 5.17
C ASN A 29 -1.78 10.30 6.02
N TYR A 30 -1.50 9.10 5.50
CA TYR A 30 -0.77 8.04 6.17
C TYR A 30 0.42 7.60 5.34
N LYS A 31 1.57 7.49 5.98
CA LYS A 31 2.75 6.83 5.43
C LYS A 31 2.61 5.33 5.69
N ILE A 32 2.76 4.53 4.65
CA ILE A 32 2.68 3.07 4.77
C ILE A 32 4.02 2.43 4.43
N ASN A 33 4.31 1.28 5.04
CA ASN A 33 5.42 0.43 4.63
C ASN A 33 4.94 -0.48 3.50
N LEU A 34 5.26 -0.11 2.27
CA LEU A 34 4.91 -0.90 1.11
C LEU A 34 6.17 -1.55 0.54
N LEU A 35 6.23 -2.87 0.67
CA LEU A 35 7.26 -3.68 0.03
C LEU A 35 6.85 -3.91 -1.43
N LEU A 36 7.29 -3.03 -2.33
CA LEU A 36 7.09 -3.24 -3.76
C LEU A 36 8.30 -3.98 -4.34
N ALA A 37 8.01 -5.06 -5.05
CA ALA A 37 8.97 -5.61 -6.00
C ALA A 37 8.93 -4.70 -7.24
N LEU A 38 9.80 -3.69 -7.27
CA LEU A 38 10.01 -2.89 -8.47
C LEU A 38 11.02 -3.68 -9.34
N GLY A 39 10.54 -4.68 -10.07
CA GLY A 39 11.39 -5.60 -10.84
C GLY A 39 12.07 -6.69 -10.00
N LYS A 40 13.34 -7.00 -10.26
CA LYS A 40 14.13 -8.06 -9.56
C LYS A 40 14.56 -7.70 -8.13
N GLN A 41 14.42 -6.43 -7.73
CA GLN A 41 14.77 -5.98 -6.38
C GLN A 41 13.51 -5.66 -5.56
N ARG A 42 13.39 -6.33 -4.42
CA ARG A 42 12.43 -5.93 -3.38
C ARG A 42 12.97 -4.69 -2.70
N ARG A 43 12.35 -3.53 -2.94
CA ARG A 43 12.71 -2.29 -2.28
C ARG A 43 11.53 -1.81 -1.46
N THR A 44 11.78 -1.56 -0.18
CA THR A 44 10.79 -0.92 0.68
C THR A 44 10.63 0.52 0.24
N ILE A 45 9.41 0.91 -0.09
CA ILE A 45 9.05 2.30 -0.32
C ILE A 45 8.08 2.76 0.75
N TYR A 46 8.12 4.06 1.07
CA TYR A 46 7.24 4.66 2.06
C TYR A 46 6.38 5.78 1.48
N PRO A 47 5.44 5.44 0.60
CA PRO A 47 4.50 6.39 -0.01
C PRO A 47 3.50 6.93 1.02
N ASN A 48 2.98 8.12 0.71
CA ASN A 48 1.91 8.75 1.47
C ASN A 48 0.57 8.49 0.77
N PHE A 49 -0.39 7.93 1.50
CA PHE A 49 -1.72 7.61 1.01
C PHE A 49 -2.79 8.40 1.76
N TYR A 50 -3.82 8.78 1.03
CA TYR A 50 -5.03 9.37 1.57
C TYR A 50 -5.94 8.27 2.14
N ILE A 51 -6.62 8.54 3.27
CA ILE A 51 -7.39 7.52 4.01
C ILE A 51 -8.48 6.85 3.18
N LEU A 52 -9.13 7.55 2.24
CA LEU A 52 -10.17 6.94 1.38
C LEU A 52 -9.62 5.90 0.39
N LEU A 53 -8.30 5.84 0.21
CA LEU A 53 -7.64 4.81 -0.59
C LEU A 53 -7.21 3.59 0.25
N LEU A 54 -7.49 3.59 1.56
CA LEU A 54 -7.09 2.56 2.49
C LEU A 54 -8.32 1.83 3.04
N GLU A 55 -8.21 0.52 3.12
CA GLU A 55 -9.21 -0.35 3.75
C GLU A 55 -8.60 -0.96 5.03
N LYS A 56 -9.36 -1.03 6.13
CA LYS A 56 -8.88 -1.67 7.35
C LYS A 56 -8.84 -3.18 7.14
N ALA A 57 -7.66 -3.76 7.26
CA ALA A 57 -7.52 -5.21 7.33
C ALA A 57 -7.96 -5.73 8.71
N LEU A 58 -8.69 -6.85 8.72
CA LEU A 58 -8.92 -7.63 9.94
C LEU A 58 -7.62 -8.33 10.31
N VAL A 59 -7.09 -8.02 11.50
CA VAL A 59 -5.83 -8.57 11.98
C VAL A 59 -6.06 -9.16 13.37
N ASP A 60 -5.63 -10.40 13.55
CA ASP A 60 -5.55 -11.04 14.86
C ASP A 60 -4.53 -10.27 15.71
N LYS A 61 -4.97 -9.64 16.79
CA LYS A 61 -4.10 -8.85 17.67
C LYS A 61 -3.08 -9.69 18.44
N LYS A 62 -3.37 -10.98 18.72
CA LYS A 62 -2.44 -11.87 19.42
C LYS A 62 -1.31 -12.32 18.50
N ILE A 63 -1.61 -12.63 17.25
CA ILE A 63 -0.65 -13.22 16.30
C ILE A 63 -0.04 -12.16 15.36
N GLY A 64 -0.67 -10.99 15.26
CA GLY A 64 -0.27 -9.91 14.33
C GLY A 64 -0.46 -10.28 12.85
N LYS A 65 -1.26 -11.31 12.57
CA LYS A 65 -1.55 -11.83 11.22
C LYS A 65 -2.94 -11.41 10.76
N VAL A 66 -3.08 -11.22 9.46
CA VAL A 66 -4.36 -10.92 8.82
C VAL A 66 -5.23 -12.17 8.86
N ILE A 67 -6.51 -12.00 9.23
CA ILE A 67 -7.53 -13.06 9.28
C ILE A 67 -8.28 -13.07 7.95
#